data_AF-A0A139PQJ9-F1
#
_entry.id   AF-A0A139PQJ9-F1
#
_cell.length_a   1.000
_cell.length_b   1.000
_cell.length_c   1.000
_cell.angle_alpha   90.00
_cell.angle_beta   90.00
_cell.angle_gamma   90.00
#
_symmetry.space_group_name_H-M   'P 1'
#
loop_
_entity.id
_entity.type
_entity.pdbx_description
1 polymer ?
#
loop_
_entity_poly.entity_id
_entity_poly.type
_entity_poly.pdbx_seq_one_letter_code
_entity_poly.pdbx_strand_id
1 'polypeptide(L)'
;MEAFTKFGSDLDAATQAKLNRGRRTVEVLKQPVHKPLPVEKQVTILYALTHGFLDTIPVDDIVRFEEEFHTFFDAHYPEILETIRDTKDLPEEAVLDAAITEFLNQSSFQ
;
A
#
# COMPACT_ATOMS: atom_id res chain seq x y z
N MET A 1 23.08 -30.58 18.31
CA MET A 1 21.66 -30.27 18.01
C MET A 1 21.39 -28.75 17.96
N GLU A 2 22.35 -27.88 18.30
CA GLU A 2 22.16 -26.41 18.24
C GLU A 2 22.22 -25.82 16.82
N ALA A 3 22.87 -26.51 15.86
CA ALA A 3 22.95 -26.06 14.47
C ALA A 3 21.60 -26.15 13.72
N PHE A 4 20.69 -27.01 14.16
CA PHE A 4 19.33 -27.12 13.59
C PHE A 4 18.34 -26.13 14.22
N THR A 5 18.52 -25.78 15.49
CA THR A 5 17.71 -24.74 16.16
C THR A 5 18.00 -23.35 15.58
N LYS A 6 19.24 -23.09 15.12
CA LYS A 6 19.61 -21.83 14.45
C LYS A 6 19.01 -21.67 13.05
N PHE A 7 18.78 -22.76 12.31
CA PHE A 7 18.10 -22.71 11.01
C PHE A 7 16.61 -22.35 11.13
N GLY A 8 15.97 -22.65 12.28
CA GLY A 8 14.58 -22.28 12.56
C GLY A 8 14.43 -20.93 13.27
N SER A 9 15.46 -20.42 13.94
CA SER A 9 15.39 -19.14 14.65
C SER A 9 15.74 -17.92 13.79
N ASP A 10 16.64 -18.08 12.81
CA ASP A 10 17.08 -17.00 11.90
C ASP A 10 16.22 -16.91 10.63
N LEU A 11 15.47 -17.97 10.31
CA LEU A 11 14.30 -17.90 9.45
C LEU A 11 13.14 -17.43 10.31
N ASP A 12 13.02 -16.14 10.60
CA ASP A 12 11.67 -15.67 10.91
C ASP A 12 11.43 -14.21 10.62
N ALA A 13 11.93 -13.23 11.36
CA ALA A 13 11.41 -11.85 11.25
C ALA A 13 11.53 -11.22 9.84
N ALA A 14 12.69 -11.31 9.19
CA ALA A 14 12.87 -10.75 7.83
C ALA A 14 12.11 -11.56 6.76
N THR A 15 12.01 -12.88 6.95
CA THR A 15 11.27 -13.78 6.05
C THR A 15 9.76 -13.61 6.23
N GLN A 16 9.29 -13.48 7.47
CA GLN A 16 7.92 -13.15 7.85
C GLN A 16 7.52 -11.78 7.32
N ALA A 17 8.36 -10.75 7.47
CA ALA A 17 8.11 -9.43 6.90
C ALA A 17 7.93 -9.51 5.38
N LYS A 18 8.81 -10.25 4.68
CA LYS A 18 8.67 -10.50 3.23
C LYS A 18 7.39 -11.26 2.88
N LEU A 19 7.04 -12.30 3.63
CA LEU A 19 5.81 -13.08 3.42
C LEU A 19 4.56 -12.24 3.67
N ASN A 20 4.54 -11.49 4.77
CA ASN A 20 3.46 -10.59 5.16
C ASN A 20 3.25 -9.47 4.12
N ARG A 21 4.35 -8.94 3.58
CA ARG A 21 4.31 -8.00 2.47
C ARG A 21 3.80 -8.65 1.19
N GLY A 22 4.28 -9.85 0.86
CA GLY A 22 3.81 -10.61 -0.29
C GLY A 22 2.30 -10.91 -0.23
N ARG A 23 1.78 -11.24 0.96
CA ARG A 23 0.33 -11.41 1.17
C ARG A 23 -0.44 -10.12 0.86
N ARG A 24 0.04 -8.97 1.35
CA ARG A 24 -0.58 -7.67 1.06
C ARG A 24 -0.49 -7.31 -0.42
N THR A 25 0.63 -7.59 -1.07
CA THR A 25 0.79 -7.40 -2.52
C THR A 25 -0.26 -8.19 -3.30
N VAL A 26 -0.51 -9.45 -2.92
CA VAL A 26 -1.55 -10.26 -3.56
C VAL A 26 -2.93 -9.65 -3.37
N GLU A 27 -3.26 -9.16 -2.16
CA GLU A 27 -4.54 -8.51 -1.90
C GLU A 27 -4.72 -7.20 -2.70
N VAL A 28 -3.73 -6.31 -2.73
CA VAL A 28 -3.78 -5.05 -3.51
C VAL A 28 -3.94 -5.31 -5.00
N LEU A 29 -3.42 -6.42 -5.51
CA LEU A 29 -3.56 -6.79 -6.92
C LEU A 29 -4.91 -7.45 -7.26
N LYS A 30 -5.78 -7.72 -6.28
CA LYS A 30 -7.12 -8.26 -6.54
C LYS A 30 -8.04 -7.16 -7.03
N GLN A 31 -8.42 -7.24 -8.31
CA GLN A 31 -9.41 -6.34 -8.89
C GLN A 31 -10.77 -7.01 -9.07
N PRO A 32 -11.87 -6.39 -8.62
CA PRO A 32 -13.22 -6.86 -8.89
C PRO A 32 -13.55 -6.78 -10.38
N VAL A 33 -14.37 -7.72 -10.86
CA VAL A 33 -14.79 -7.78 -12.27
C VAL A 33 -15.57 -6.52 -12.64
N HIS A 34 -15.31 -5.98 -13.84
CA HIS A 34 -15.96 -4.78 -14.40
C HIS A 34 -15.72 -3.47 -13.64
N LYS A 35 -14.71 -3.40 -12.78
CA LYS A 35 -14.29 -2.16 -12.10
C LYS A 35 -12.84 -1.81 -12.47
N PRO A 36 -12.57 -1.28 -13.68
CA PRO A 36 -11.24 -0.84 -14.05
C PRO A 36 -10.82 0.36 -13.19
N LEU A 37 -9.58 0.36 -12.71
CA LEU A 37 -9.00 1.49 -11.97
C LEU A 37 -8.23 2.41 -12.94
N PRO A 38 -8.37 3.75 -12.82
CA PRO A 38 -7.49 4.70 -13.50
C PRO A 38 -6.01 4.49 -13.14
N VAL A 39 -5.10 4.86 -14.05
CA VAL A 39 -3.66 4.61 -13.88
C VAL A 39 -3.11 5.35 -12.66
N GLU A 40 -3.52 6.60 -12.45
CA GLU A 40 -3.14 7.42 -11.31
C GLU A 40 -3.50 6.79 -9.96
N LYS A 41 -4.63 6.09 -9.88
CA LYS A 41 -5.06 5.35 -8.68
C LYS A 41 -4.26 4.08 -8.48
N GLN A 42 -3.94 3.37 -9.57
CA GLN A 42 -3.06 2.20 -9.50
C GLN A 42 -1.65 2.61 -9.04
N VAL A 43 -1.13 3.74 -9.54
CA VAL A 43 0.19 4.23 -9.20
C VAL A 43 0.28 4.62 -7.71
N THR A 44 -0.71 5.35 -7.20
CA THR A 44 -0.74 5.77 -5.78
C THR A 44 -0.83 4.60 -4.80
N ILE A 45 -1.68 3.60 -5.05
CA ILE A 45 -1.77 2.42 -4.17
C ILE A 45 -0.51 1.54 -4.25
N LEU A 46 0.09 1.41 -5.44
CA LEU A 46 1.35 0.68 -5.61
C LEU A 46 2.51 1.40 -4.92
N TYR A 47 2.54 2.73 -4.99
CA TYR A 47 3.51 3.54 -4.25
C TYR A 47 3.39 3.30 -2.74
N ALA A 48 2.16 3.34 -2.20
CA ALA A 48 1.94 3.06 -0.78
C ALA A 48 2.44 1.65 -0.38
N LEU A 49 2.19 0.64 -1.22
CA LEU A 49 2.66 -0.73 -1.02
C LEU A 49 4.20 -0.86 -1.11
N THR A 50 4.86 -0.17 -2.04
CA THR A 50 6.32 -0.24 -2.24
C THR A 50 7.11 0.53 -1.18
N HIS A 51 6.50 1.52 -0.52
CA HIS A 51 7.11 2.30 0.56
C HIS A 51 6.76 1.78 1.97
N GLY A 52 5.91 0.75 2.07
CA GLY A 52 5.65 0.04 3.33
C GLY A 52 4.51 0.63 4.16
N PHE A 53 3.74 1.57 3.62
CA PHE A 53 2.60 2.19 4.31
C PHE A 53 1.48 1.19 4.66
N LEU A 54 1.44 0.05 3.96
CA LEU A 54 0.45 -1.00 4.19
C LEU A 54 0.91 -2.04 5.23
N ASP A 55 2.15 -1.98 5.72
CA ASP A 55 2.74 -3.04 6.55
C ASP A 55 2.04 -3.20 7.91
N THR A 56 1.48 -2.12 8.45
CA THR A 56 0.70 -2.10 9.71
C THR A 56 -0.75 -2.56 9.52
N ILE A 57 -1.27 -2.51 8.30
CA ILE A 57 -2.67 -2.81 8.00
C ILE A 57 -2.90 -4.33 8.01
N PRO A 58 -3.94 -4.85 8.68
CA PRO A 58 -4.32 -6.26 8.59
C PRO A 58 -4.61 -6.67 7.16
N VAL A 59 -4.19 -7.87 6.75
CA VAL A 59 -4.37 -8.37 5.37
C VAL A 59 -5.85 -8.38 4.96
N ASP A 60 -6.74 -8.69 5.89
CA ASP A 60 -8.20 -8.77 5.65
C ASP A 60 -8.84 -7.38 5.43
N ASP A 61 -8.17 -6.31 5.87
CA ASP A 61 -8.63 -4.93 5.72
C ASP A 61 -8.10 -4.24 4.45
N ILE A 62 -7.19 -4.88 3.68
CA ILE A 62 -6.53 -4.25 2.54
C ILE A 62 -7.51 -3.78 1.46
N VAL A 63 -8.56 -4.56 1.19
CA VAL A 63 -9.58 -4.18 0.20
C VAL A 63 -10.37 -2.95 0.66
N ARG A 64 -10.74 -2.90 1.95
CA ARG A 64 -11.42 -1.75 2.55
C ARG A 64 -10.52 -0.52 2.58
N PHE A 65 -9.26 -0.71 2.94
CA PHE A 65 -8.22 0.31 2.88
C PHE A 65 -8.12 0.90 1.49
N GLU A 66 -8.05 0.07 0.44
CA GLU A 66 -7.93 0.53 -0.94
C GLU A 66 -9.15 1.38 -1.37
N GLU A 67 -10.37 0.97 -1.04
CA GLU A 67 -11.59 1.72 -1.36
C GLU A 67 -11.64 3.08 -0.64
N GLU A 68 -11.31 3.11 0.65
CA GLU A 68 -11.25 4.34 1.45
C GLU A 68 -10.10 5.25 0.99
N PHE A 69 -8.95 4.67 0.64
CA PHE A 69 -7.77 5.37 0.12
C PHE A 69 -8.08 6.07 -1.19
N HIS A 70 -8.68 5.36 -2.15
CA HIS A 70 -9.07 5.94 -3.43
C HIS A 70 -10.08 7.07 -3.27
N THR A 71 -11.05 6.90 -2.36
CA THR A 71 -12.06 7.92 -2.06
C THR A 71 -11.43 9.16 -1.42
N PHE A 72 -10.46 8.96 -0.53
CA PHE A 72 -9.75 10.04 0.13
C PHE A 72 -8.91 10.86 -0.86
N PHE A 73 -8.16 10.19 -1.74
CA PHE A 73 -7.36 10.86 -2.77
C PHE A 73 -8.23 11.63 -3.79
N ASP A 74 -9.38 11.07 -4.19
CA ASP A 74 -10.33 11.79 -5.06
C ASP A 74 -10.84 13.09 -4.41
N ALA A 75 -11.07 13.08 -3.09
CA ALA A 75 -11.67 14.19 -2.38
C ALA A 75 -10.67 15.26 -1.94
N HIS A 76 -9.46 14.86 -1.53
CA HIS A 76 -8.49 15.75 -0.88
C HIS A 76 -7.27 16.06 -1.72
N TYR A 77 -6.88 15.15 -2.64
CA TYR A 77 -5.68 15.30 -3.47
C TYR A 77 -5.93 15.03 -4.96
N PRO A 78 -6.97 15.63 -5.57
CA PRO A 78 -7.18 15.50 -7.01
C PRO A 78 -5.97 15.98 -7.83
N GLU A 79 -5.21 16.95 -7.34
CA GLU A 79 -4.01 17.49 -7.99
C GLU A 79 -2.87 16.47 -8.08
N ILE A 80 -2.73 15.56 -7.11
CA ILE A 80 -1.76 14.45 -7.18
C ILE A 80 -2.16 13.51 -8.32
N LEU A 81 -3.45 13.19 -8.39
CA LEU A 81 -4.00 12.31 -9.42
C LEU A 81 -3.89 12.91 -10.82
N GLU A 82 -4.18 14.21 -10.96
CA GLU A 82 -4.01 14.97 -12.20
C GLU A 82 -2.55 15.04 -12.64
N THR A 83 -1.64 15.31 -11.71
CA THR A 83 -0.19 15.35 -12.01
C THR A 83 0.25 14.03 -12.62
N ILE A 84 -0.06 12.90 -11.98
CA ILE A 84 0.31 11.58 -12.48
C ILE A 84 -0.32 11.30 -13.85
N ARG A 85 -1.58 11.71 -14.05
CA ARG A 85 -2.30 11.50 -15.32
C ARG A 85 -1.67 12.28 -16.47
N ASP A 86 -1.33 13.54 -16.24
CA ASP A 86 -0.93 14.48 -17.29
C ASP A 86 0.57 14.43 -17.57
N THR A 87 1.39 14.39 -16.53
CA THR A 87 2.87 14.35 -16.66
C THR A 87 3.39 12.94 -16.88
N LYS A 88 2.63 11.92 -16.46
CA LYS A 88 3.06 10.51 -16.41
C LYS A 88 4.25 10.28 -15.47
N ASP A 89 4.50 11.23 -14.58
CA ASP A 89 5.55 11.18 -13.57
C ASP A 89 4.95 11.28 -12.18
N LEU A 90 5.71 10.85 -11.18
CA LEU A 90 5.30 10.97 -9.78
C LEU A 90 5.55 12.41 -9.29
N PRO A 91 4.64 12.99 -8.50
CA PRO A 91 4.95 14.20 -7.75
C PRO A 91 6.06 13.91 -6.73
N GLU A 92 6.56 14.98 -6.11
CA GLU A 92 7.62 14.86 -5.10
C GLU A 92 7.24 13.85 -4.00
N GLU A 93 8.21 13.00 -3.64
CA GLU A 93 8.03 11.93 -2.66
C GLU A 93 7.43 12.44 -1.35
N ALA A 94 7.92 13.59 -0.87
CA ALA A 94 7.42 14.23 0.35
C ALA A 94 5.92 14.60 0.29
N VAL A 95 5.40 14.92 -0.90
CA VAL A 95 3.98 15.25 -1.08
C VAL A 95 3.13 13.97 -0.98
N LEU A 96 3.56 12.88 -1.63
CA LEU A 96 2.89 11.58 -1.54
C LEU A 96 2.92 11.03 -0.12
N ASP A 97 4.08 11.06 0.52
CA ASP A 97 4.25 10.59 1.91
C ASP A 97 3.34 11.36 2.87
N ALA A 98 3.25 12.68 2.72
CA ALA A 98 2.38 13.51 3.55
C ALA A 98 0.90 13.15 3.34
N ALA A 99 0.46 13.02 2.09
CA ALA A 99 -0.93 12.67 1.77
C ALA A 99 -1.32 11.28 2.30
N ILE A 100 -0.46 10.28 2.14
CA ILE A 100 -0.70 8.92 2.63
C ILE A 100 -0.68 8.88 4.17
N THR A 101 0.24 9.62 4.80
CA THR A 101 0.30 9.72 6.26
C THR A 101 -0.92 10.43 6.83
N GLU A 102 -1.40 11.47 6.15
CA GLU A 102 -2.64 12.15 6.54
C GLU A 102 -3.84 11.20 6.51
N PHE A 103 -3.99 10.42 5.43
CA PHE A 103 -4.99 9.36 5.37
C PHE A 103 -4.86 8.40 6.56
N LEU A 104 -3.67 7.82 6.77
CA LEU A 104 -3.43 6.84 7.84
C LEU A 104 -3.76 7.38 9.25
N ASN A 105 -3.56 8.68 9.49
CA ASN A 105 -3.89 9.32 10.77
C ASN A 105 -5.40 9.54 10.97
N GLN A 106 -6.15 9.75 9.88
CA GLN A 106 -7.60 9.92 9.93
C GLN A 106 -8.33 8.57 9.95
N SER A 107 -7.71 7.54 9.38
CA SER A 107 -8.30 6.21 9.22
C SER A 107 -8.09 5.34 10.46
N SER A 108 -9.05 4.45 10.73
CA SER A 108 -9.03 3.58 11.92
C SER A 108 -8.23 2.28 11.72
N PHE A 109 -7.27 2.22 10.80
CA PHE A 109 -6.58 0.99 10.40
C PHE A 109 -5.32 0.67 11.24
N GLN A 110 -5.23 1.16 12.49
CA GLN A 110 -4.13 0.87 13.41
C GLN A 110 -4.40 -0.35 14.30
#